data_AF-A0AAN4Q4K0-F1
#
_entry.id   AF-A0AAN4Q4K0-F1
#
_cell.length_a   1.000
_cell.length_b   1.000
_cell.length_c   1.000
_cell.angle_alpha   90.00
_cell.angle_beta   90.00
_cell.angle_gamma   90.00
#
_symmetry.space_group_name_H-M   'P 1'
#
loop_
_entity.id
_entity.type
_entity.pdbx_description
1 polymer ?
#
loop_
_entity_poly.entity_id
_entity_poly.type
_entity_poly.pdbx_seq_one_letter_code
_entity_poly.pdbx_strand_id
1 'polypeptide(L)' 'MITLQKIDEDVYKIIDLEMFYRSYGWCTVLRGGEYAPPGDFWDEE' A
#
# COMPACT_ATOMS: atom_id res chain seq x y z
N MET A 1 -3.83 4.18 4.87
CA MET A 1 -3.01 5.40 4.82
C MET A 1 -2.41 5.52 3.42
N ILE A 2 -2.14 6.74 2.93
CA ILE A 2 -1.48 6.94 1.63
C ILE A 2 -0.39 8.01 1.76
N THR A 3 0.79 7.70 1.22
CA THR A 3 1.92 8.62 1.12
C THR A 3 2.16 8.94 -0.35
N LEU A 4 2.17 10.23 -0.70
CA LEU A 4 2.32 10.71 -2.07
C LEU A 4 3.61 11.52 -2.22
N GLN A 5 4.28 11.34 -3.35
CA GLN A 5 5.38 12.18 -3.81
C GLN A 5 4.93 12.94 -5.06
N LYS A 6 4.96 14.27 -5.04
CA LYS A 6 4.68 15.07 -6.24
C LYS A 6 5.77 14.84 -7.28
N ILE A 7 5.39 14.58 -8.52
CA ILE A 7 6.33 14.39 -9.64
C ILE A 7 6.08 15.36 -10.80
N ASP A 8 4.88 15.93 -10.92
CA ASP A 8 4.55 16.99 -11.88
C ASP A 8 3.36 17.85 -11.39
N GLU A 9 2.91 18.81 -12.18
CA GLU A 9 1.64 19.53 -12.01
C GLU A 9 0.48 18.52 -11.96
N ASP A 10 -0.22 18.49 -10.81
CA ASP A 10 -1.32 17.57 -10.53
C ASP A 10 -1.02 16.06 -10.69
N VAL A 11 0.25 15.67 -10.80
CA VAL A 11 0.69 14.27 -10.87
C VAL A 11 1.50 13.89 -9.64
N TYR A 12 1.08 12.81 -8.99
CA TYR A 12 1.68 12.28 -7.78
C TYR A 12 1.97 10.78 -7.92
N LYS A 13 3.16 10.36 -7.50
CA LYS A 13 3.52 8.96 -7.32
C LYS A 13 3.10 8.50 -5.93
N ILE A 14 2.45 7.35 -5.84
CA ILE A 14 2.18 6.69 -4.56
C ILE A 14 3.47 6.02 -4.09
N ILE A 15 3.96 6.38 -2.91
CA ILE A 15 5.17 5.80 -2.32
C ILE A 15 4.78 4.70 -1.33
N ASP A 16 3.79 4.95 -0.47
CA ASP A 16 3.29 3.94 0.45
C ASP A 16 1.76 3.94 0.43
N LEU A 17 1.19 2.74 0.47
CA LEU A 17 -0.25 2.53 0.52
C LEU A 17 -0.55 1.43 1.51
N GLU A 18 -1.45 1.73 2.45
CA GLU A 18 -1.98 0.77 3.40
C GLU A 18 -3.50 0.79 3.39
N MET A 19 -4.10 -0.38 3.41
CA MET A 19 -5.54 -0.56 3.50
C MET A 19 -5.90 -1.16 4.86
N PHE A 20 -6.97 -0.64 5.46
CA PHE A 20 -7.47 -1.20 6.72
C PHE A 20 -8.51 -2.28 6.44
N TYR A 21 -8.24 -3.47 6.96
CA TYR A 21 -9.18 -4.58 6.98
C TYR A 21 -9.61 -4.82 8.43
N ARG A 22 -10.91 -4.92 8.67
CA ARG A 22 -11.46 -5.09 10.03
C ARG A 22 -10.85 -6.27 10.78
N SER A 23 -10.62 -7.38 10.07
CA SER A 23 -10.13 -8.63 10.65
C SER A 23 -8.61 -8.69 10.83
N TYR A 24 -7.86 -7.83 10.13
CA TYR A 24 -6.39 -7.94 10.02
C TYR A 24 -5.63 -6.65 10.34
N GLY A 25 -6.33 -5.53 10.53
CA GLY A 25 -5.74 -4.23 10.76
C GLY A 25 -5.23 -3.58 9.48
N TRP A 26 -4.15 -2.80 9.59
CA TRP A 26 -3.53 -2.15 8.44
C TRP A 26 -2.64 -3.13 7.67
N CYS A 27 -2.98 -3.35 6.41
CA CYS A 27 -2.23 -4.19 5.49
C CYS A 27 -1.51 -3.31 4.45
N THR A 28 -0.21 -3.54 4.29
CA THR A 28 0.60 -2.84 3.29
C THR A 28 0.30 -3.35 1.89
N VAL A 29 0.00 -2.43 0.96
CA VAL A 29 -0.25 -2.70 -0.46
C VAL A 29 0.92 -2.25 -1.32
N LEU A 30 1.43 -1.03 -1.06
CA LEU A 30 2.65 -0.49 -1.67
C LEU A 30 3.61 -0.08 -0.58
N ARG A 31 4.90 -0.36 -0.77
CA ARG A 31 5.99 0.12 0.09
C ARG A 31 7.15 0.61 -0.77
N GLY A 32 7.57 1.85 -0.57
CA GLY A 32 8.65 2.45 -1.35
C GLY A 32 8.37 2.56 -2.86
N GLY A 33 7.10 2.60 -3.26
CA GLY A 33 6.66 2.68 -4.66
C GLY A 33 6.60 1.33 -5.38
N GLU A 34 6.89 0.22 -4.70
CA GLU A 34 6.80 -1.14 -5.20
C GLU A 34 5.64 -1.87 -4.52
N TYR A 35 5.05 -2.84 -5.22
CA TYR A 35 4.06 -3.73 -4.62
C TYR A 35 4.68 -4.51 -3.47
N ALA A 36 4.01 -4.50 -2.33
CA ALA A 36 4.38 -5.37 -1.24
C ALA A 36 4.24 -6.84 -1.68
N PRO A 37 5.12 -7.74 -1.22
CA PRO A 37 4.89 -9.16 -1.43
C PRO A 37 3.52 -9.55 -0.86
N PRO A 38 2.84 -10.56 -1.43
CA PRO A 38 1.68 -11.13 -0.77
C PRO A 38 2.11 -11.53 0.65
N GLY A 39 1.40 -10.99 1.64
CA GLY A 39 1.60 -11.43 3.03
C GLY A 39 0.94 -12.78 3.24
N ASP A 40 1.31 -13.46 4.33
CA ASP A 40 0.76 -14.75 4.76
C ASP A 40 -0.78 -14.75 4.90
N PHE A 41 -1.42 -13.58 4.86
CA PHE A 41 -2.87 -13.37 4.91
C PHE A 41 -3.65 -13.99 3.74
N TRP A 42 -3.02 -14.18 2.59
CA TRP A 42 -3.71 -14.61 1.36
C TRP A 42 -3.63 -16.11 1.08
N ASP A 43 -2.82 -16.83 1.86
CA ASP A 43 -2.59 -18.27 1.71
C ASP A 43 -3.41 -19.14 2.69
N GLU A 44 -4.19 -18.53 3.59
CA GLU A 44 -5.15 -19.26 4.43
C GLU A 44 -6.49 -19.43 3.69
N GLU A 45 -6.56 -20.47 2.85
CA GLU A 45 -7.80 -21.06 2.33
C GLU A 45 -8.39 -22.09 3.32
#